data_AF-A0A7X6PCG5-F1
#
_entry.id   AF-A0A7X6PCG5-F1
#
_cell.length_a   1.000
_cell.length_b   1.000
_cell.length_c   1.000
_cell.angle_alpha   90.00
_cell.angle_beta   90.00
_cell.angle_gamma   90.00
#
_symmetry.space_group_name_H-M   'P 1'
#
loop_
_entity.id
_entity.type
_entity.pdbx_description
1 polymer ?
#
loop_
_entity_poly.entity_id
_entity_poly.type
_entity_poly.pdbx_seq_one_letter_code
_entity_poly.pdbx_strand_id
1 'polypeptide(L)'
;MMTEDIKLSLLQNSHDFVDEALKKAILAETDPINWKYGIFGLVQSIELLLKERLRREHPILIFKNIDDPKHTVGLDLAIKRLKLLSSVEISKIDLKAIDLAKKWRNQIVHYEFEINPKELKLVFAQLLGFSMQFNKIHFDISLDSKINFKSWNEAIKIIEYSSELYKRAIDIIGKENREPDYIWNCPNCGYETFVVKDGINTCYICGFAEEVIECFDCKELLFISDSEKYLIKDGFYVKYCINCYRRTIDDERGYPNFK
;
A
#
# COMPACT_ATOMS: atom_id res chain seq x y z
N MET A 1 20.87 39.37 -6.12
CA MET A 1 19.78 38.73 -5.35
C MET A 1 20.42 37.72 -4.43
N MET A 2 20.27 37.87 -3.11
CA MET A 2 20.59 36.77 -2.20
C MET A 2 19.49 35.72 -2.39
N THR A 3 19.86 34.53 -2.83
CA THR A 3 18.98 33.36 -2.79
C THR A 3 18.82 32.97 -1.33
N GLU A 4 17.62 33.09 -0.77
CA GLU A 4 17.33 32.58 0.56
C GLU A 4 17.27 31.04 0.50
N ASP A 5 18.02 30.38 1.38
CA ASP A 5 18.00 28.93 1.49
C ASP A 5 16.68 28.45 2.09
N ILE A 6 15.98 27.55 1.39
CA ILE A 6 14.76 26.92 1.88
C ILE A 6 15.14 25.78 2.83
N LYS A 7 14.75 25.89 4.11
CA LYS A 7 14.99 24.85 5.14
C LYS A 7 13.66 24.29 5.65
N LEU A 8 13.41 23.01 5.40
CA LEU A 8 12.21 22.31 5.84
C LEU A 8 12.56 21.17 6.81
N SER A 9 11.71 20.96 7.82
CA SER A 9 11.76 19.74 8.63
C SER A 9 11.18 18.55 7.84
N LEU A 10 11.45 17.31 8.27
CA LEU A 10 10.83 16.12 7.66
C LEU A 10 9.30 16.21 7.67
N LEU A 11 8.75 16.73 8.76
CA LEU A 11 7.31 16.85 8.95
C LEU A 11 6.71 17.94 8.04
N GLN A 12 7.35 19.11 7.95
CA GLN A 12 6.89 20.17 7.04
C GLN A 12 6.97 19.70 5.59
N ASN A 13 8.10 19.08 5.21
CA ASN A 13 8.27 18.55 3.87
C ASN A 13 7.23 17.48 3.53
N SER A 14 6.88 16.61 4.50
CA SER A 14 5.78 15.65 4.34
C SER A 14 4.44 16.34 4.05
N HIS A 15 4.09 17.39 4.79
CA HIS A 15 2.85 18.15 4.57
C HIS A 15 2.84 18.84 3.21
N ASP A 16 3.97 19.42 2.79
CA ASP A 16 4.11 20.02 1.47
C ASP A 16 3.90 18.98 0.35
N PHE A 17 4.40 17.75 0.53
CA PHE A 17 4.13 16.64 -0.40
C PHE A 17 2.66 16.22 -0.43
N VAL A 18 1.94 16.26 0.70
CA VAL A 18 0.48 16.01 0.70
C VAL A 18 -0.25 17.10 -0.10
N ASP A 19 0.09 18.37 0.13
CA ASP A 19 -0.55 19.49 -0.58
C ASP A 19 -0.29 19.42 -2.09
N GLU A 20 0.95 19.14 -2.50
CA GLU A 20 1.28 18.98 -3.91
C GLU A 20 0.59 17.74 -4.52
N ALA A 21 0.53 16.63 -3.79
CA ALA A 21 -0.18 15.43 -4.25
C ALA A 21 -1.67 15.70 -4.50
N LEU A 22 -2.31 16.48 -3.63
CA LEU A 22 -3.70 16.91 -3.80
C LEU A 22 -3.87 17.84 -5.01
N LYS A 23 -2.94 18.78 -5.23
CA LYS A 23 -2.96 19.59 -6.47
C LYS A 23 -2.86 18.73 -7.71
N LYS A 24 -2.05 17.67 -7.70
CA LYS A 24 -2.00 16.70 -8.81
C LYS A 24 -3.31 15.92 -8.95
N ALA A 25 -3.94 15.52 -7.85
CA ALA A 25 -5.25 14.87 -7.91
C ALA A 25 -6.31 15.78 -8.56
N ILE A 26 -6.32 17.08 -8.26
CA ILE A 26 -7.21 18.05 -8.93
C ILE A 26 -6.97 18.06 -10.44
N LEU A 27 -5.69 18.12 -10.88
CA LEU A 27 -5.35 18.11 -12.30
C LEU A 27 -5.72 16.78 -12.97
N ALA A 28 -5.73 15.69 -12.20
CA ALA A 28 -6.00 14.35 -12.69
C ALA A 28 -7.45 14.12 -13.14
N GLU A 29 -8.38 14.98 -12.70
CA GLU A 29 -9.76 14.98 -13.18
C GLU A 29 -9.86 15.36 -14.67
N THR A 30 -8.92 16.16 -15.18
CA THR A 30 -8.84 16.52 -16.60
C THR A 30 -7.74 15.80 -17.36
N ASP A 31 -6.66 15.41 -16.67
CA ASP A 31 -5.50 14.76 -17.26
C ASP A 31 -5.02 13.61 -16.36
N PRO A 32 -5.49 12.38 -16.60
CA PRO A 32 -5.28 11.25 -15.70
C PRO A 32 -3.83 10.87 -15.40
N ILE A 33 -2.86 11.30 -16.23
CA ILE A 33 -1.44 11.09 -15.94
C ILE A 33 -1.03 11.70 -14.60
N ASN A 34 -1.74 12.74 -14.13
CA ASN A 34 -1.44 13.40 -12.87
C ASN A 34 -1.71 12.50 -11.65
N TRP A 35 -2.53 11.45 -11.77
CA TRP A 35 -2.68 10.45 -10.70
C TRP A 35 -1.34 9.79 -10.34
N LYS A 36 -0.49 9.52 -11.33
CA LYS A 36 0.87 8.99 -11.12
C LYS A 36 1.65 9.89 -10.16
N TYR A 37 1.65 11.20 -10.41
CA TYR A 37 2.39 12.17 -9.59
C TYR A 37 1.74 12.38 -8.22
N GLY A 38 0.40 12.38 -8.15
CA GLY A 38 -0.34 12.45 -6.89
C GLY A 38 -0.02 11.28 -5.96
N ILE A 39 -0.11 10.06 -6.46
CA ILE A 39 0.22 8.85 -5.69
C ILE A 39 1.70 8.87 -5.27
N PHE A 40 2.61 9.18 -6.19
CA PHE A 40 4.03 9.28 -5.86
C PHE A 40 4.30 10.30 -4.75
N GLY A 41 3.66 11.46 -4.80
CA GLY A 41 3.76 12.49 -3.76
C GLY A 41 3.26 12.01 -2.40
N LEU A 42 2.12 11.32 -2.34
CA LEU A 42 1.61 10.74 -1.09
C LEU A 42 2.53 9.65 -0.54
N VAL A 43 3.06 8.76 -1.39
CA VAL A 43 4.04 7.75 -1.00
C VAL A 43 5.28 8.42 -0.37
N GLN A 44 5.77 9.49 -1.00
CA GLN A 44 6.91 10.24 -0.48
C GLN A 44 6.59 10.91 0.85
N SER A 45 5.39 11.46 1.00
CA SER A 45 4.91 12.02 2.27
C SER A 45 4.89 10.96 3.38
N ILE A 46 4.33 9.78 3.11
CA ILE A 46 4.27 8.65 4.05
C ILE A 46 5.68 8.24 4.49
N GLU A 47 6.63 8.13 3.55
CA GLU A 47 8.02 7.80 3.89
C GLU A 47 8.65 8.82 4.84
N LEU A 48 8.36 10.12 4.63
CA LEU A 48 8.83 11.20 5.50
C LEU A 48 8.16 11.18 6.89
N LEU A 49 6.86 10.87 6.98
CA LEU A 49 6.16 10.71 8.26
C LEU A 49 6.76 9.56 9.09
N LEU A 50 7.02 8.41 8.44
CA LEU A 50 7.62 7.26 9.10
C LEU A 50 9.05 7.57 9.57
N LYS A 51 9.83 8.28 8.75
CA LYS A 51 11.17 8.78 9.14
C LYS A 51 11.10 9.75 10.31
N GLU A 52 10.15 10.68 10.30
CA GLU A 52 9.95 11.62 11.39
C GLU A 52 9.61 10.89 12.69
N ARG A 53 8.71 9.89 12.62
CA ARG A 53 8.34 9.08 13.78
C ARG A 53 9.55 8.34 14.35
N LEU A 54 10.39 7.76 13.49
CA LEU A 54 11.65 7.12 13.91
C LEU A 54 12.64 8.12 14.51
N ARG A 55 12.77 9.30 13.91
CA ARG A 55 13.67 10.35 14.39
C ARG A 55 13.32 10.79 15.81
N ARG A 56 12.03 10.80 16.15
CA ARG A 56 11.53 11.11 17.50
C ARG A 56 11.82 10.01 18.53
N GLU A 57 12.02 8.77 18.11
CA GLU A 57 12.55 7.71 18.97
C GLU A 57 14.05 7.90 19.19
N HIS A 58 14.81 7.97 18.09
CA HIS A 58 16.22 8.31 18.14
C HIS A 58 16.72 8.77 16.74
N PRO A 59 17.47 9.88 16.63
CA PRO A 59 17.87 10.44 15.33
C PRO A 59 18.61 9.47 14.41
N ILE A 60 19.43 8.56 14.96
CA ILE A 60 20.22 7.61 14.16
C ILE A 60 19.36 6.58 13.40
N LEU A 61 18.13 6.34 13.87
CA LEU A 61 17.25 5.32 13.30
C LEU A 61 16.72 5.69 11.92
N ILE A 62 16.95 6.92 11.46
CA ILE A 62 16.61 7.32 10.09
C ILE A 62 17.63 6.83 9.05
N PHE A 63 18.83 6.37 9.46
CA PHE A 63 19.89 5.97 8.54
C PHE A 63 19.91 4.45 8.30
N LYS A 64 20.08 4.02 7.04
CA LYS A 64 20.14 2.59 6.68
C LYS A 64 21.24 1.87 7.46
N ASN A 65 22.44 2.45 7.47
CA ASN A 65 23.56 2.02 8.29
C ASN A 65 23.84 3.10 9.35
N ILE A 66 23.89 2.72 10.62
CA ILE A 66 24.15 3.64 11.73
C ILE A 66 25.64 4.01 11.82
N ASP A 67 26.52 3.10 11.38
CA ASP A 67 27.97 3.28 11.38
C ASP A 67 28.46 4.04 10.13
N ASP A 68 27.63 4.12 9.09
CA ASP A 68 27.88 4.88 7.85
C ASP A 68 26.62 5.65 7.39
N PRO A 69 26.31 6.81 8.02
CA PRO A 69 25.03 7.51 7.88
C PRO A 69 24.88 8.31 6.57
N LYS A 70 25.15 7.68 5.42
CA LYS A 70 25.03 8.31 4.08
C LYS A 70 23.61 8.27 3.51
N HIS A 71 22.88 7.20 3.80
CA HIS A 71 21.57 6.93 3.20
C HIS A 71 20.50 6.78 4.26
N THR A 72 19.32 7.37 4.02
CA THR A 72 18.17 7.21 4.90
C THR A 72 17.36 5.96 4.56
N VAL A 73 16.65 5.43 5.55
CA VAL A 73 15.76 4.26 5.40
C VAL A 73 14.67 4.50 4.35
N GLY A 74 14.20 3.47 3.66
CA GLY A 74 12.97 3.53 2.86
C GLY A 74 11.76 3.07 3.67
N LEU A 75 10.57 3.00 3.05
CA LEU A 75 9.33 2.52 3.67
C LEU A 75 9.51 1.19 4.45
N ASP A 76 10.04 0.15 3.81
CA ASP A 76 10.18 -1.18 4.41
C ASP A 76 10.99 -1.18 5.70
N LEU A 77 12.19 -0.61 5.64
CA LEU A 77 13.08 -0.57 6.79
C LEU A 77 12.55 0.37 7.87
N ALA A 78 11.86 1.46 7.49
CA ALA A 78 11.26 2.37 8.44
C ALA A 78 10.17 1.69 9.29
N ILE A 79 9.25 0.99 8.63
CA ILE A 79 8.17 0.22 9.31
C ILE A 79 8.76 -0.89 10.15
N LYS A 80 9.70 -1.66 9.60
CA LYS A 80 10.35 -2.75 10.33
C LYS A 80 10.98 -2.24 11.63
N ARG A 81 11.65 -1.09 11.58
CA ARG A 81 12.24 -0.46 12.77
C ARG A 81 11.19 0.05 13.73
N LEU A 82 10.12 0.70 13.25
CA LEU A 82 9.03 1.14 14.13
C LEU A 82 8.40 -0.05 14.87
N LYS A 83 8.11 -1.15 14.18
CA LYS A 83 7.55 -2.35 14.84
C LYS A 83 8.47 -2.99 15.88
N LEU A 84 9.79 -3.00 15.62
CA LEU A 84 10.75 -3.73 16.46
C LEU A 84 11.32 -2.87 17.59
N LEU A 85 11.47 -1.57 17.37
CA LEU A 85 12.24 -0.67 18.22
C LEU A 85 11.39 0.38 18.90
N SER A 86 10.13 0.59 18.47
CA SER A 86 9.21 1.49 19.14
C SER A 86 7.95 0.76 19.58
N SER A 87 7.27 1.30 20.59
CA SER A 87 5.97 0.82 21.04
C SER A 87 4.83 1.29 20.11
N VAL A 88 5.12 1.52 18.83
CA VAL A 88 4.13 1.98 17.85
C VAL A 88 3.35 0.77 17.36
N GLU A 89 2.11 0.67 17.82
CA GLU A 89 1.15 -0.23 17.22
C GLU A 89 0.75 0.31 15.84
N ILE A 90 1.15 -0.41 14.79
CA ILE A 90 0.71 -0.15 13.42
C ILE A 90 -0.46 -1.09 13.16
N SER A 91 -1.65 -0.53 12.92
CA SER A 91 -2.85 -1.34 12.71
C SER A 91 -2.73 -2.20 11.45
N LYS A 92 -3.54 -3.25 11.33
CA LYS A 92 -3.60 -4.07 10.10
C LYS A 92 -3.96 -3.20 8.88
N ILE A 93 -4.83 -2.20 9.06
CA ILE A 93 -5.26 -1.27 8.00
C ILE A 93 -4.07 -0.40 7.56
N ASP A 94 -3.30 0.11 8.51
CA ASP A 94 -2.11 0.89 8.23
C ASP A 94 -1.06 0.09 7.44
N LEU A 95 -0.84 -1.17 7.82
CA LEU A 95 0.09 -2.04 7.09
C LEU A 95 -0.34 -2.25 5.63
N LYS A 96 -1.63 -2.48 5.41
CA LYS A 96 -2.21 -2.62 4.06
C LYS A 96 -1.98 -1.34 3.23
N ALA A 97 -2.24 -0.17 3.81
CA ALA A 97 -2.01 1.11 3.12
C ALA A 97 -0.52 1.30 2.77
N ILE A 98 0.39 0.87 3.63
CA ILE A 98 1.82 1.00 3.34
C ILE A 98 2.31 -0.03 2.32
N ASP A 99 1.78 -1.25 2.33
CA ASP A 99 2.08 -2.24 1.28
C ASP A 99 1.54 -1.78 -0.08
N LEU A 100 0.36 -1.15 -0.10
CA LEU A 100 -0.17 -0.46 -1.27
C LEU A 100 0.77 0.66 -1.74
N ALA A 101 1.28 1.49 -0.82
CA ALA A 101 2.25 2.54 -1.14
C ALA A 101 3.51 1.99 -1.81
N LYS A 102 4.06 0.87 -1.32
CA LYS A 102 5.23 0.22 -1.91
C LYS A 102 4.94 -0.33 -3.30
N LYS A 103 3.83 -1.04 -3.47
CA LYS A 103 3.41 -1.59 -4.77
C LYS A 103 3.35 -0.48 -5.82
N TRP A 104 2.63 0.60 -5.51
CA TRP A 104 2.44 1.69 -6.45
C TRP A 104 3.71 2.47 -6.73
N ARG A 105 4.57 2.69 -5.73
CA ARG A 105 5.90 3.25 -5.97
C ARG A 105 6.67 2.42 -6.99
N ASN A 106 6.70 1.10 -6.80
CA ASN A 106 7.45 0.20 -7.66
C ASN A 106 6.90 0.21 -9.09
N GLN A 107 5.58 0.14 -9.25
CA GLN A 107 4.94 0.22 -10.57
C GLN A 107 5.19 1.57 -11.26
N ILE A 108 5.00 2.68 -10.55
CA ILE A 108 5.13 4.03 -11.11
C ILE A 108 6.57 4.36 -11.52
N VAL A 109 7.57 3.89 -10.75
CA VAL A 109 8.98 4.29 -10.91
C VAL A 109 9.80 3.28 -11.70
N HIS A 110 9.51 1.98 -11.56
CA HIS A 110 10.43 0.93 -12.01
C HIS A 110 9.89 0.04 -13.15
N TYR A 111 8.64 0.22 -13.58
CA TYR A 111 8.01 -0.60 -14.63
C TYR A 111 7.13 0.19 -15.59
N GLU A 112 6.82 -0.40 -16.73
CA GLU A 112 5.69 0.03 -17.57
C GLU A 112 4.40 -0.17 -16.77
N PHE A 113 3.52 0.84 -16.77
CA PHE A 113 2.28 0.79 -16.01
C PHE A 113 1.12 1.39 -16.80
N GLU A 114 -0.03 0.74 -16.71
CA GLU A 114 -1.28 1.21 -17.28
C GLU A 114 -2.06 2.03 -16.24
N ILE A 115 -2.74 3.09 -16.69
CA ILE A 115 -3.48 4.00 -15.81
C ILE A 115 -4.96 3.65 -15.85
N ASN A 116 -5.48 3.15 -14.74
CA ASN A 116 -6.91 3.14 -14.46
C ASN A 116 -7.25 4.27 -13.47
N PRO A 117 -7.84 5.39 -13.91
CA PRO A 117 -8.03 6.56 -13.05
C PRO A 117 -8.92 6.28 -11.83
N LYS A 118 -9.93 5.40 -11.97
CA LYS A 118 -10.82 5.04 -10.86
C LYS A 118 -10.08 4.29 -9.77
N GLU A 119 -9.24 3.34 -10.18
CA GLU A 119 -8.38 2.58 -9.29
C GLU A 119 -7.37 3.48 -8.59
N LEU A 120 -6.66 4.34 -9.33
CA LEU A 120 -5.68 5.26 -8.76
C LEU A 120 -6.32 6.24 -7.77
N LYS A 121 -7.54 6.70 -8.03
CA LYS A 121 -8.29 7.56 -7.10
C LYS A 121 -8.63 6.83 -5.79
N LEU A 122 -8.99 5.55 -5.84
CA LEU A 122 -9.23 4.72 -4.65
C LEU A 122 -7.94 4.47 -3.86
N VAL A 123 -6.83 4.20 -4.56
CA VAL A 123 -5.49 4.07 -3.96
C VAL A 123 -5.10 5.37 -3.26
N PHE A 124 -5.26 6.51 -3.95
CA PHE A 124 -4.98 7.82 -3.39
C PHE A 124 -5.80 8.07 -2.12
N ALA A 125 -7.08 7.71 -2.11
CA ALA A 125 -7.94 7.83 -0.93
C ALA A 125 -7.42 7.00 0.25
N GLN A 126 -6.99 5.75 0.02
CA GLN A 126 -6.40 4.90 1.06
C GLN A 126 -5.12 5.50 1.66
N LEU A 127 -4.20 5.96 0.80
CA LEU A 127 -2.93 6.56 1.23
C LEU A 127 -3.14 7.90 1.97
N LEU A 128 -4.12 8.69 1.53
CA LEU A 128 -4.50 9.94 2.17
C LEU A 128 -5.14 9.69 3.55
N GLY A 129 -6.06 8.72 3.63
CA GLY A 129 -6.68 8.32 4.90
C GLY A 129 -5.65 7.86 5.92
N PHE A 130 -4.71 7.01 5.50
CA PHE A 130 -3.56 6.63 6.31
C PHE A 130 -2.75 7.87 6.76
N SER A 131 -2.42 8.77 5.84
CA SER A 131 -1.62 9.96 6.16
C SER A 131 -2.31 10.87 7.18
N MET A 132 -3.62 11.06 7.06
CA MET A 132 -4.44 11.81 8.01
C MET A 132 -4.43 11.16 9.39
N GLN A 133 -4.73 9.86 9.45
CA GLN A 133 -4.78 9.11 10.71
C GLN A 133 -3.40 9.08 11.38
N PHE A 134 -2.34 8.81 10.63
CA PHE A 134 -0.97 8.75 11.13
C PHE A 134 -0.53 10.11 11.71
N ASN A 135 -0.84 11.22 11.03
CA ASN A 135 -0.58 12.56 11.56
C ASN A 135 -1.32 12.82 12.87
N LYS A 136 -2.59 12.42 12.94
CA LYS A 136 -3.40 12.62 14.14
C LYS A 136 -2.89 11.80 15.32
N ILE A 137 -2.61 10.51 15.11
CA ILE A 137 -2.21 9.59 16.18
C ILE A 137 -0.79 9.88 16.67
N HIS A 138 0.15 10.15 15.77
CA HIS A 138 1.57 10.21 16.13
C HIS A 138 2.14 11.61 16.31
N PHE A 139 1.47 12.63 15.76
CA PHE A 139 1.95 14.01 15.82
C PHE A 139 0.92 14.98 16.41
N ASP A 140 -0.29 14.51 16.71
CA ASP A 140 -1.45 15.33 17.12
C ASP A 140 -1.73 16.50 16.16
N ILE A 141 -1.54 16.24 14.86
CA ILE A 141 -1.74 17.23 13.80
C ILE A 141 -2.97 16.86 12.98
N SER A 142 -3.85 17.82 12.78
CA SER A 142 -4.92 17.74 11.81
C SER A 142 -4.44 18.32 10.47
N LEU A 143 -4.47 17.50 9.40
CA LEU A 143 -3.87 17.89 8.12
C LEU A 143 -4.59 19.07 7.45
N ASP A 144 -5.88 19.27 7.70
CA ASP A 144 -6.62 20.46 7.21
C ASP A 144 -5.96 21.78 7.60
N SER A 145 -5.31 21.83 8.77
CA SER A 145 -4.59 23.01 9.26
C SER A 145 -3.23 23.25 8.57
N LYS A 146 -2.75 22.28 7.80
CA LYS A 146 -1.42 22.28 7.14
C LYS A 146 -1.50 22.35 5.62
N ILE A 147 -2.68 22.13 5.07
CA ILE A 147 -2.92 21.98 3.64
C ILE A 147 -3.71 23.18 3.12
N ASN A 148 -3.49 23.58 1.87
CA ASN A 148 -4.26 24.67 1.28
C ASN A 148 -5.75 24.32 1.25
N PHE A 149 -6.63 25.29 1.55
CA PHE A 149 -8.08 25.09 1.59
C PHE A 149 -8.65 24.44 0.30
N LYS A 150 -8.15 24.84 -0.88
CA LYS A 150 -8.60 24.24 -2.15
C LYS A 150 -8.20 22.77 -2.26
N SER A 151 -6.95 22.46 -1.91
CA SER A 151 -6.43 21.09 -1.87
C SER A 151 -7.20 20.24 -0.84
N TRP A 152 -7.52 20.82 0.32
CA TRP A 152 -8.26 20.14 1.37
C TRP A 152 -9.71 19.82 0.98
N ASN A 153 -10.39 20.73 0.29
CA ASN A 153 -11.72 20.43 -0.25
C ASN A 153 -11.68 19.26 -1.25
N GLU A 154 -10.59 19.13 -2.02
CA GLU A 154 -10.42 17.98 -2.89
C GLU A 154 -10.16 16.69 -2.10
N ALA A 155 -9.36 16.75 -1.03
CA ALA A 155 -9.18 15.63 -0.10
C ALA A 155 -10.52 15.08 0.40
N ILE A 156 -11.42 15.97 0.85
CA ILE A 156 -12.77 15.60 1.32
C ILE A 156 -13.54 14.85 0.23
N LYS A 157 -13.61 15.39 -0.99
CA LYS A 157 -14.34 14.75 -2.10
C LYS A 157 -13.80 13.36 -2.45
N ILE A 158 -12.47 13.19 -2.45
CA ILE A 158 -11.83 11.92 -2.74
C ILE A 158 -12.20 10.88 -1.66
N ILE A 159 -12.17 11.29 -0.39
CA ILE A 159 -12.54 10.43 0.74
C ILE A 159 -14.02 10.05 0.67
N GLU A 160 -14.91 11.02 0.47
CA GLU A 160 -16.37 10.79 0.34
C GLU A 160 -16.69 9.85 -0.83
N TYR A 161 -16.07 10.08 -2.00
CA TYR A 161 -16.19 9.21 -3.16
C TYR A 161 -15.82 7.76 -2.82
N SER A 162 -14.66 7.58 -2.17
CA SER A 162 -14.19 6.25 -1.80
C SER A 162 -15.06 5.58 -0.74
N SER A 163 -15.57 6.34 0.24
CA SER A 163 -16.45 5.86 1.30
C SER A 163 -17.80 5.42 0.76
N GLU A 164 -18.37 6.15 -0.19
CA GLU A 164 -19.64 5.80 -0.82
C GLU A 164 -19.52 4.51 -1.64
N LEU A 165 -18.43 4.35 -2.40
CA LEU A 165 -18.17 3.12 -3.14
C LEU A 165 -17.93 1.92 -2.21
N TYR A 166 -17.17 2.11 -1.13
CA TYR A 166 -16.94 1.06 -0.15
C TYR A 166 -18.26 0.63 0.52
N LYS A 167 -19.10 1.59 0.92
CA LYS A 167 -20.40 1.31 1.51
C LYS A 167 -21.27 0.46 0.58
N ARG A 168 -21.37 0.84 -0.70
CA ARG A 168 -22.12 0.06 -1.70
C ARG A 168 -21.57 -1.36 -1.86
N ALA A 169 -20.25 -1.52 -1.88
CA ALA A 169 -19.62 -2.83 -1.98
C ALA A 169 -19.98 -3.73 -0.77
N ILE A 170 -19.89 -3.19 0.45
CA ILE A 170 -20.26 -3.91 1.67
C ILE A 170 -21.76 -4.26 1.69
N ASP A 171 -22.64 -3.35 1.26
CA ASP A 171 -24.08 -3.62 1.18
C ASP A 171 -24.39 -4.79 0.22
N ILE A 172 -23.67 -4.90 -0.90
CA ILE A 172 -23.82 -6.01 -1.85
C ILE A 172 -23.28 -7.32 -1.23
N ILE A 173 -22.06 -7.27 -0.69
CA ILE A 173 -21.42 -8.43 -0.07
C ILE A 173 -22.27 -9.00 1.07
N GLY A 174 -22.84 -8.12 1.90
CA GLY A 174 -23.70 -8.49 3.01
C GLY A 174 -25.03 -9.12 2.58
N LYS A 175 -25.65 -8.62 1.50
CA LYS A 175 -26.88 -9.20 0.93
C LYS A 175 -26.68 -10.61 0.37
N GLU A 176 -25.49 -10.90 -0.12
CA GLU A 176 -25.12 -12.20 -0.68
C GLU A 176 -24.66 -13.20 0.41
N ASN A 177 -24.73 -12.81 1.69
CA ASN A 177 -24.40 -13.62 2.87
C ASN A 177 -23.03 -14.33 2.75
N ARG A 178 -22.05 -13.63 2.19
CA ARG A 178 -20.69 -14.12 1.98
C ARG A 178 -19.97 -14.23 3.33
N GLU A 179 -19.32 -15.37 3.58
CA GLU A 179 -18.58 -15.59 4.82
C GLU A 179 -17.34 -14.68 4.87
N PRO A 180 -17.00 -14.12 6.04
CA PRO A 180 -15.85 -13.22 6.19
C PRO A 180 -14.52 -13.77 5.67
N ASP A 181 -14.29 -15.08 5.80
CA ASP A 181 -13.02 -15.72 5.41
C ASP A 181 -12.76 -15.70 3.89
N TYR A 182 -13.80 -15.44 3.10
CA TYR A 182 -13.70 -15.31 1.64
C TYR A 182 -13.69 -13.85 1.17
N ILE A 183 -13.65 -12.88 2.09
CA ILE A 183 -13.56 -11.45 1.76
C ILE A 183 -12.13 -10.98 2.01
N TRP A 184 -11.41 -10.77 0.93
CA TRP A 184 -10.00 -10.44 0.93
C TRP A 184 -9.77 -8.97 0.59
N ASN A 185 -8.55 -8.53 0.85
CA ASN A 185 -8.07 -7.23 0.43
C ASN A 185 -7.75 -7.29 -1.05
N CYS A 186 -8.33 -6.36 -1.80
CA CYS A 186 -8.03 -6.22 -3.21
C CYS A 186 -6.57 -5.75 -3.35
N PRO A 187 -5.70 -6.50 -4.07
CA PRO A 187 -4.31 -6.11 -4.24
C PRO A 187 -4.17 -4.83 -5.07
N ASN A 188 -5.25 -4.42 -5.75
CA ASN A 188 -5.26 -3.29 -6.66
C ASN A 188 -5.62 -1.96 -5.98
N CYS A 189 -6.76 -1.92 -5.28
CA CYS A 189 -7.23 -0.71 -4.61
C CYS A 189 -7.02 -0.70 -3.08
N GLY A 190 -6.66 -1.84 -2.47
CA GLY A 190 -6.39 -1.97 -1.04
C GLY A 190 -7.61 -2.18 -0.14
N TYR A 191 -8.84 -2.08 -0.66
CA TYR A 191 -10.06 -2.29 0.13
C TYR A 191 -10.36 -3.78 0.34
N GLU A 192 -10.89 -4.14 1.51
CA GLU A 192 -11.36 -5.48 1.86
C GLU A 192 -12.71 -5.81 1.20
N THR A 193 -12.70 -5.89 -0.13
CA THR A 193 -13.89 -6.09 -0.96
C THR A 193 -13.63 -7.04 -2.14
N PHE A 194 -12.51 -7.77 -2.14
CA PHE A 194 -12.24 -8.82 -3.12
C PHE A 194 -12.86 -10.11 -2.61
N VAL A 195 -13.88 -10.64 -3.29
CA VAL A 195 -14.50 -11.89 -2.84
C VAL A 195 -13.91 -13.07 -3.61
N VAL A 196 -13.69 -14.16 -2.89
CA VAL A 196 -13.20 -15.46 -3.36
C VAL A 196 -14.23 -16.55 -3.05
N LYS A 197 -15.36 -16.60 -3.76
CA LYS A 197 -16.40 -17.62 -3.50
C LYS A 197 -17.23 -17.91 -4.74
N ASP A 198 -17.61 -19.17 -4.94
CA ASP A 198 -18.49 -19.62 -6.03
C ASP A 198 -18.01 -19.22 -7.45
N GLY A 199 -16.70 -19.28 -7.68
CA GLY A 199 -16.07 -18.87 -8.95
C GLY A 199 -15.99 -17.36 -9.16
N ILE A 200 -16.42 -16.56 -8.18
CA ILE A 200 -16.28 -15.11 -8.17
C ILE A 200 -14.96 -14.79 -7.49
N ASN A 201 -14.02 -14.24 -8.27
CA ASN A 201 -12.72 -13.76 -7.82
C ASN A 201 -12.54 -12.30 -8.24
N THR A 202 -13.37 -11.42 -7.66
CA THR A 202 -13.50 -10.02 -8.11
C THR A 202 -13.68 -9.06 -6.94
N CYS A 203 -13.10 -7.88 -7.10
CA CYS A 203 -13.26 -6.75 -6.21
C CYS A 203 -14.56 -5.97 -6.50
N TYR A 204 -15.40 -5.81 -5.48
CA TYR A 204 -16.69 -5.13 -5.58
C TYR A 204 -16.60 -3.61 -5.63
N ILE A 205 -15.42 -3.02 -5.37
CA ILE A 205 -15.21 -1.57 -5.46
C ILE A 205 -14.56 -1.15 -6.78
N CYS A 206 -13.46 -1.78 -7.19
CA CYS A 206 -12.71 -1.38 -8.39
C CYS A 206 -12.87 -2.32 -9.59
N GLY A 207 -13.56 -3.45 -9.42
CA GLY A 207 -13.78 -4.44 -10.49
C GLY A 207 -12.55 -5.28 -10.83
N PHE A 208 -11.43 -5.14 -10.11
CA PHE A 208 -10.25 -5.96 -10.32
C PHE A 208 -10.60 -7.45 -10.13
N ALA A 209 -10.21 -8.28 -11.08
CA ALA A 209 -10.41 -9.72 -11.04
C ALA A 209 -9.09 -10.43 -11.26
N GLU A 210 -8.86 -11.49 -10.49
CA GLU A 210 -7.64 -12.29 -10.57
C GLU A 210 -7.95 -13.73 -10.18
N GLU A 211 -7.27 -14.69 -10.80
CA GLU A 211 -7.40 -16.09 -10.40
C GLU A 211 -6.86 -16.32 -8.99
N VAL A 212 -7.62 -17.05 -8.19
CA VAL A 212 -7.21 -17.56 -6.88
C VAL A 212 -6.98 -19.05 -6.99
N ILE A 213 -5.83 -19.50 -6.51
CA ILE A 213 -5.40 -20.88 -6.55
C ILE A 213 -5.15 -21.40 -5.14
N GLU A 214 -5.10 -22.71 -4.97
CA GLU A 214 -4.62 -23.34 -3.74
C GLU A 214 -3.12 -23.61 -3.81
N CYS A 215 -2.40 -23.32 -2.73
CA CYS A 215 -1.02 -23.76 -2.61
C CYS A 215 -0.95 -25.29 -2.65
N PHE A 216 -0.05 -25.83 -3.47
CA PHE A 216 0.12 -27.28 -3.61
C PHE A 216 0.38 -28.00 -2.28
N ASP A 217 1.17 -27.39 -1.39
CA ASP A 217 1.58 -27.94 -0.08
C ASP A 217 0.54 -27.67 1.02
N CYS A 218 0.39 -26.41 1.44
CA CYS A 218 -0.43 -26.07 2.61
C CYS A 218 -1.93 -25.93 2.33
N LYS A 219 -2.37 -26.01 1.07
CA LYS A 219 -3.77 -25.82 0.62
C LYS A 219 -4.36 -24.44 0.92
N GLU A 220 -3.55 -23.49 1.38
CA GLU A 220 -3.97 -22.11 1.57
C GLU A 220 -4.27 -21.47 0.21
N LEU A 221 -5.39 -20.74 0.13
CA LEU A 221 -5.77 -19.99 -1.05
C LEU A 221 -4.87 -18.75 -1.18
N LEU A 222 -4.45 -18.42 -2.40
CA LEU A 222 -3.63 -17.25 -2.72
C LEU A 222 -3.90 -16.71 -4.11
N PHE A 223 -3.61 -15.43 -4.33
CA PHE A 223 -3.59 -14.85 -5.67
C PHE A 223 -2.56 -15.57 -6.55
N ILE A 224 -2.91 -15.79 -7.82
CA ILE A 224 -1.97 -16.41 -8.77
C ILE A 224 -0.70 -15.58 -8.95
N SER A 225 -0.76 -14.25 -8.83
CA SER A 225 0.42 -13.37 -8.88
C SER A 225 1.35 -13.55 -7.68
N ASP A 226 0.85 -14.02 -6.54
CA ASP A 226 1.62 -14.26 -5.31
C ASP A 226 2.23 -15.68 -5.24
N SER A 227 2.07 -16.46 -6.32
CA SER A 227 2.45 -17.86 -6.35
C SER A 227 3.75 -18.11 -7.12
N GLU A 228 4.61 -18.95 -6.54
CA GLU A 228 5.84 -19.41 -7.15
C GLU A 228 5.60 -20.73 -7.89
N LYS A 229 6.26 -20.90 -9.04
CA LYS A 229 6.19 -22.13 -9.83
C LYS A 229 7.41 -22.98 -9.56
N TYR A 230 7.19 -24.27 -9.32
CA TYR A 230 8.27 -25.25 -9.23
C TYR A 230 8.03 -26.39 -10.22
N LEU A 231 9.08 -26.77 -10.94
CA LEU A 231 9.05 -27.87 -11.90
C LEU A 231 9.17 -29.21 -11.17
N ILE A 232 8.18 -30.08 -11.35
CA ILE A 232 8.25 -31.46 -10.85
C ILE A 232 8.74 -32.42 -11.94
N LYS A 233 9.13 -33.64 -11.53
CA LYS A 233 9.41 -34.75 -12.45
C LYS A 233 8.23 -34.88 -13.43
N ASP A 234 8.52 -35.12 -14.70
CA ASP A 234 7.57 -35.22 -15.82
C ASP A 234 7.15 -33.89 -16.50
N GLY A 235 7.80 -32.77 -16.17
CA GLY A 235 7.65 -31.52 -16.92
C GLY A 235 6.46 -30.66 -16.52
N PHE A 236 5.73 -31.05 -15.47
CA PHE A 236 4.61 -30.28 -14.92
C PHE A 236 5.10 -29.22 -13.93
N TYR A 237 4.35 -28.12 -13.84
CA TYR A 237 4.56 -27.09 -12.83
C TYR A 237 3.47 -27.18 -11.77
N VAL A 238 3.89 -27.11 -10.51
CA VAL A 238 2.99 -26.88 -9.38
C VAL A 238 3.23 -25.50 -8.80
N LYS A 239 2.20 -24.99 -8.13
CA LYS A 239 2.14 -23.63 -7.62
C LYS A 239 2.21 -23.64 -6.09
N TYR A 240 3.12 -22.86 -5.52
CA TYR A 240 3.33 -22.76 -4.07
C TYR A 240 3.15 -21.32 -3.60
N CYS A 241 2.71 -21.13 -2.36
CA CYS A 241 2.94 -19.86 -1.68
C CYS A 241 4.44 -19.69 -1.40
N ILE A 242 4.89 -18.44 -1.23
CA ILE A 242 6.32 -18.12 -1.06
C ILE A 242 6.99 -18.88 0.09
N ASN A 243 6.26 -19.13 1.18
CA ASN A 243 6.78 -19.86 2.35
C ASN A 243 7.01 -21.33 2.02
N CYS A 244 6.02 -21.99 1.40
CA CYS A 244 6.15 -23.38 0.98
C CYS A 244 7.21 -23.52 -0.12
N TYR A 245 7.28 -22.58 -1.07
CA TYR A 245 8.30 -22.57 -2.11
C TYR A 245 9.71 -22.54 -1.53
N ARG A 246 9.97 -21.63 -0.57
CA ARG A 246 11.27 -21.54 0.12
C ARG A 246 11.65 -22.84 0.81
N ARG A 247 10.71 -23.46 1.53
CA ARG A 247 10.95 -24.78 2.14
C ARG A 247 11.30 -25.83 1.08
N THR A 248 10.63 -25.83 -0.06
CA THR A 248 10.86 -26.80 -1.15
C THR A 248 12.22 -26.62 -1.83
N ILE A 249 12.73 -25.40 -1.97
CA ILE A 249 14.05 -25.16 -2.58
C ILE A 249 15.21 -25.35 -1.58
N ASP A 250 14.99 -25.11 -0.28
CA ASP A 250 16.01 -25.24 0.76
C ASP A 250 16.21 -26.69 1.22
N ASP A 251 15.20 -27.55 1.06
CA ASP A 251 15.33 -28.99 1.29
C ASP A 251 16.03 -29.60 0.06
N GLU A 252 17.36 -29.79 0.10
CA GLU A 252 18.19 -30.47 -0.94
C GLU A 252 17.72 -31.91 -1.27
N ARG A 253 16.61 -32.37 -0.67
CA ARG A 253 15.89 -33.58 -1.07
C ARG A 253 15.12 -33.30 -2.34
N GLY A 254 15.83 -33.51 -3.45
CA GLY A 254 15.25 -33.52 -4.79
C GLY A 254 13.90 -34.25 -4.81
N TYR A 255 12.90 -33.50 -5.28
CA TYR A 255 11.52 -33.91 -5.51
C TYR A 255 10.68 -34.13 -4.24
N PRO A 256 9.52 -33.44 -4.11
CA PRO A 256 8.57 -33.77 -3.06
C PRO A 256 8.16 -35.24 -3.20
N ASN A 257 8.28 -36.00 -2.12
CA ASN A 257 7.81 -37.39 -2.07
C ASN A 257 6.29 -37.37 -2.22
N PHE A 258 5.81 -37.70 -3.42
CA PHE A 258 4.41 -37.99 -3.67
C PHE A 258 4.05 -39.28 -2.91
N LYS A 259 3.15 -39.17 -1.92
CA LYS A 259 2.38 -40.29 -1.38
C LYS A 259 0.94 -40.17 -1.85
#